data_AF-A0A2M7DAA7-F1
#
_entry.id   AF-A0A2M7DAA7-F1
#
_cell.length_a   1.000
_cell.length_b   1.000
_cell.length_c   1.000
_cell.angle_alpha   90.00
_cell.angle_beta   90.00
_cell.angle_gamma   90.00
#
_symmetry.space_group_name_H-M   'P 1'
#
loop_
_entity.id
_entity.type
_entity.pdbx_description
1 polymer ?
#
loop_
_entity_poly.entity_id
_entity_poly.type
_entity_poly.pdbx_seq_one_letter_code
_entity_poly.pdbx_strand_id
1 'polypeptide(L)'
;MLKKLRKKTTQQTRRSSLFVGRWQPFHGGHKKLIETVLKKGKSVIIAIRDTEVNQSNPYTVYERWGMIQRALYKYGDLVKIVVIPDIDEICYGRDVGYVIR
;
A
#
# COMPACT_ATOMS: atom_id res chain seq x y z
N MET A 1 16.56 38.06 28.41
CA MET A 1 16.48 36.58 28.42
C MET A 1 15.67 36.13 27.21
N LEU A 2 16.34 35.75 26.12
CA LEU A 2 15.70 35.30 24.87
C LEU A 2 15.10 33.90 25.07
N LYS A 3 13.77 33.80 25.14
CA LYS A 3 13.07 32.51 25.03
C LYS A 3 13.23 32.01 23.59
N LYS A 4 14.15 31.05 23.37
CA LYS A 4 14.24 30.29 22.12
C LYS A 4 12.88 29.63 21.86
N LEU A 5 12.16 30.11 20.85
CA LEU A 5 10.99 29.43 20.28
C LEU A 5 11.47 28.11 19.66
N ARG A 6 11.24 27.02 20.39
CA ARG A 6 11.48 25.65 19.92
C ARG A 6 10.40 25.37 18.86
N LYS A 7 10.74 25.49 17.56
CA LYS A 7 9.86 25.04 16.47
C LYS A 7 9.53 23.56 16.73
N LYS A 8 8.27 23.26 17.06
CA LYS A 8 7.77 21.88 17.02
C LYS A 8 7.79 21.46 15.56
N THR A 9 8.79 20.69 15.16
CA THR A 9 8.78 19.99 13.89
C THR A 9 7.75 18.86 14.02
N THR A 10 6.46 19.19 13.87
CA THR A 10 5.43 18.16 13.66
C THR A 10 5.72 17.55 12.32
N GLN A 11 6.41 16.42 12.33
CA GLN A 11 6.63 15.59 11.15
C GLN A 11 5.24 15.11 10.71
N GLN A 12 4.63 15.85 9.77
CA GLN A 12 3.29 15.54 9.27
C GLN A 12 3.35 14.14 8.66
N THR A 13 2.74 13.15 9.32
CA THR A 13 2.70 11.77 8.83
C THR A 13 2.03 11.77 7.46
N ARG A 14 2.75 11.35 6.41
CA ARG A 14 2.20 11.25 5.06
C ARG A 14 1.03 10.28 5.06
N ARG A 15 -0.15 10.74 4.61
CA ARG A 15 -1.32 9.88 4.38
C ARG A 15 -1.10 9.06 3.10
N SER A 16 -1.44 7.78 3.14
CA SER A 16 -1.26 6.85 2.03
C SER A 16 -2.59 6.30 1.53
N SER A 17 -2.68 5.93 0.25
CA SER A 17 -3.81 5.15 -0.27
C SER A 17 -3.56 3.66 -0.05
N LEU A 18 -4.55 2.94 0.49
CA LEU A 18 -4.46 1.50 0.72
C LEU A 18 -5.01 0.74 -0.50
N PHE A 19 -4.25 -0.25 -0.96
CA PHE A 19 -4.65 -1.24 -1.95
C PHE A 19 -4.57 -2.61 -1.28
N VAL A 20 -5.68 -3.35 -1.27
CA VAL A 20 -5.74 -4.71 -0.69
C VAL A 20 -6.02 -5.70 -1.80
N GLY A 21 -5.29 -6.81 -1.85
CA GLY A 21 -5.51 -7.81 -2.88
C GLY A 21 -4.74 -9.12 -2.68
N ARG A 22 -5.13 -10.12 -3.48
CA ARG A 22 -4.39 -11.38 -3.61
C ARG A 22 -3.15 -11.24 -4.49
N TRP A 23 -3.19 -10.41 -5.54
CA TRP A 23 -2.04 -10.19 -6.44
C TRP A 23 -1.49 -11.46 -7.12
N GLN A 24 -2.35 -12.35 -7.61
CA GLN A 24 -2.02 -13.67 -8.16
C GLN A 24 -2.14 -13.74 -9.71
N PRO A 25 -1.10 -13.41 -10.51
CA PRO A 25 0.10 -12.66 -10.16
C PRO A 25 -0.15 -11.14 -10.14
N PHE A 26 0.87 -10.38 -9.74
CA PHE A 26 0.88 -8.94 -9.93
C PHE A 26 1.16 -8.59 -11.41
N HIS A 27 0.13 -8.16 -12.15
CA HIS A 27 0.23 -7.84 -13.59
C HIS A 27 0.08 -6.34 -13.89
N GLY A 28 0.17 -5.98 -15.18
CA GLY A 28 0.19 -4.59 -15.66
C GLY A 28 -1.05 -3.75 -15.29
N GLY A 29 -2.22 -4.38 -15.22
CA GLY A 29 -3.46 -3.75 -14.75
C GLY A 29 -3.35 -3.23 -13.30
N HIS A 30 -2.90 -4.08 -12.36
CA HIS A 30 -2.65 -3.68 -10.97
C HIS A 30 -1.64 -2.54 -10.88
N LYS A 31 -0.53 -2.66 -11.62
CA LYS A 31 0.48 -1.60 -11.70
C LYS A 31 -0.12 -0.28 -12.17
N LYS A 32 -0.88 -0.28 -13.26
CA LYS A 32 -1.49 0.94 -13.82
C LYS A 32 -2.41 1.63 -12.81
N LEU A 33 -3.23 0.85 -12.09
CA LEU A 33 -4.12 1.37 -11.05
C LEU A 33 -3.33 2.04 -9.91
N ILE A 34 -2.32 1.36 -9.36
CA ILE A 34 -1.48 1.89 -8.27
C ILE A 34 -0.70 3.13 -8.75
N GLU A 35 -0.19 3.10 -9.99
CA GLU A 35 0.52 4.24 -10.58
C GLU A 35 -0.37 5.49 -10.71
N THR A 36 -1.70 5.38 -10.75
CA THR A 36 -2.59 6.56 -10.73
C THR A 36 -2.47 7.40 -9.45
N VAL A 37 -2.10 6.76 -8.34
CA VAL A 37 -1.86 7.43 -7.05
C VAL A 37 -0.41 7.89 -6.98
N LEU A 38 0.54 7.00 -7.31
CA LEU A 38 1.97 7.29 -7.22
C LEU A 38 2.40 8.44 -8.16
N LYS A 39 1.85 8.52 -9.38
CA LYS A 39 2.12 9.61 -10.32
C LYS A 39 1.63 10.99 -9.83
N LYS A 40 0.76 11.02 -8.81
CA LYS A 40 0.33 12.26 -8.13
C LYS A 40 1.22 12.61 -6.94
N GLY A 41 2.34 11.91 -6.75
CA GLY A 41 3.25 12.10 -5.62
C GLY A 41 2.70 11.61 -4.28
N LYS A 42 1.63 10.82 -4.28
CA LYS A 42 1.01 10.27 -3.06
C LYS A 42 1.59 8.90 -2.74
N SER A 43 1.81 8.64 -1.45
CA SER A 43 2.24 7.34 -0.96
C SER A 43 1.11 6.29 -1.05
N VAL A 44 1.50 5.02 -1.19
CA VAL A 44 0.60 3.86 -1.21
C VAL A 44 1.04 2.82 -0.20
N ILE A 45 0.05 2.11 0.35
CA ILE A 45 0.23 0.86 1.08
C ILE A 45 -0.38 -0.24 0.22
N ILE A 46 0.38 -1.28 -0.08
CA ILE A 46 -0.08 -2.45 -0.83
C ILE A 46 -0.12 -3.63 0.15
N ALA A 47 -1.33 -4.00 0.57
CA ALA A 47 -1.58 -5.14 1.43
C ALA A 47 -1.74 -6.41 0.58
N ILE A 48 -0.84 -7.37 0.82
CA ILE A 48 -0.88 -8.72 0.25
C ILE A 48 -1.67 -9.61 1.21
N ARG A 49 -2.79 -10.16 0.76
CA ARG A 49 -3.51 -11.22 1.49
C ARG A 49 -2.69 -12.50 1.52
N ASP A 50 -2.50 -13.07 2.70
CA ASP A 50 -1.80 -14.35 2.92
C ASP A 50 -2.70 -15.55 2.59
N THR A 51 -2.96 -15.73 1.29
CA THR A 51 -3.75 -16.84 0.76
C THR A 51 -2.92 -18.12 0.64
N GLU A 52 -3.51 -19.26 0.95
CA GLU A 52 -2.93 -20.57 0.66
C GLU A 52 -2.58 -20.74 -0.83
N VAL A 53 -1.49 -21.47 -1.11
CA VAL A 53 -1.05 -21.76 -2.47
C VAL A 53 -1.88 -22.89 -3.05
N ASN A 54 -2.54 -22.63 -4.18
CA ASN A 54 -3.35 -23.60 -4.91
C ASN A 54 -3.47 -23.20 -6.39
N GLN A 55 -4.25 -23.94 -7.18
CA GLN A 55 -4.40 -23.67 -8.63
C GLN A 55 -4.89 -22.24 -8.93
N SER A 56 -5.73 -21.66 -8.06
CA SER A 56 -6.23 -20.28 -8.21
C SER A 56 -5.34 -19.23 -7.57
N ASN A 57 -4.35 -19.65 -6.76
CA ASN A 57 -3.39 -18.82 -6.04
C ASN A 57 -1.98 -19.40 -6.21
N PRO A 58 -1.44 -19.42 -7.44
CA PRO A 58 -0.24 -20.20 -7.75
C PRO A 58 1.06 -19.60 -7.17
N TYR A 59 1.05 -18.37 -6.66
CA TYR A 59 2.23 -17.71 -6.12
C TYR A 59 2.15 -17.50 -4.60
N THR A 60 3.27 -17.78 -3.92
CA THR A 60 3.47 -17.48 -2.51
C THR A 60 3.41 -15.97 -2.24
N VAL A 61 3.23 -15.58 -0.97
CA VAL A 61 3.31 -14.16 -0.56
C VAL A 61 4.64 -13.53 -0.99
N TYR A 62 5.75 -14.25 -0.83
CA TYR A 62 7.09 -13.74 -1.13
C TYR A 62 7.33 -13.54 -2.63
N GLU A 63 6.81 -14.43 -3.48
CA GLU A 63 6.88 -14.25 -4.93
C GLU A 63 6.10 -13.01 -5.37
N ARG A 64 4.87 -12.86 -4.86
CA ARG A 64 4.04 -11.68 -5.13
C ARG A 64 4.67 -10.39 -4.60
N TRP A 65 5.24 -10.42 -3.41
CA TRP A 65 6.03 -9.32 -2.86
C TRP A 65 7.15 -8.92 -3.81
N GLY A 66 7.94 -9.89 -4.29
CA GLY A 66 9.02 -9.66 -5.24
C GLY A 66 8.52 -9.08 -6.57
N MET A 67 7.39 -9.55 -7.08
CA MET A 67 6.76 -8.99 -8.29
C MET A 67 6.37 -7.52 -8.09
N ILE A 68 5.71 -7.19 -6.98
CA ILE A 68 5.27 -5.82 -6.65
C ILE A 68 6.50 -4.91 -6.47
N GLN A 69 7.48 -5.36 -5.69
CA GLN A 69 8.70 -4.60 -5.40
C GLN A 69 9.47 -4.28 -6.69
N ARG A 70 9.69 -5.27 -7.57
CA ARG A 70 10.34 -5.04 -8.87
C ARG A 70 9.52 -4.12 -9.76
N ALA A 71 8.22 -4.33 -9.86
CA ALA A 71 7.35 -3.57 -10.76
C ALA A 71 7.23 -2.09 -10.39
N LEU A 72 7.38 -1.76 -9.10
CA LEU A 72 7.22 -0.41 -8.55
C LEU A 72 8.52 0.18 -7.97
N TYR A 73 9.66 -0.46 -8.16
CA TYR A 73 10.97 -0.06 -7.61
C TYR A 73 11.28 1.44 -7.77
N LYS A 74 10.99 2.01 -8.95
CA LYS A 74 11.24 3.43 -9.27
C LYS A 74 10.54 4.45 -8.35
N TYR A 75 9.53 4.02 -7.59
CA TYR A 75 8.77 4.88 -6.70
C TYR A 75 9.34 4.95 -5.28
N GLY A 76 10.31 4.09 -4.93
CA GLY A 76 11.01 4.12 -3.65
C GLY A 76 10.07 4.18 -2.44
N ASP A 77 10.34 5.12 -1.54
CA ASP A 77 9.64 5.29 -0.26
C ASP A 77 8.16 5.68 -0.37
N LEU A 78 7.65 5.95 -1.59
CA LEU A 78 6.22 6.12 -1.80
C LEU A 78 5.46 4.80 -1.74
N VAL A 79 6.13 3.65 -1.80
CA VAL A 79 5.51 2.33 -1.80
C VAL A 79 5.86 1.60 -0.50
N LYS A 80 4.84 1.29 0.29
CA LYS A 80 4.95 0.37 1.42
C LYS A 80 4.18 -0.91 1.10
N ILE A 81 4.84 -2.06 1.23
CA ILE A 81 4.19 -3.37 1.08
C ILE A 81 3.99 -3.96 2.48
N VAL A 82 2.82 -4.52 2.76
CA VAL A 82 2.52 -5.23 4.01
C VAL A 82 1.85 -6.55 3.68
N VAL A 83 2.06 -7.55 4.53
CA VAL A 83 1.31 -8.82 4.48
C VAL A 83 0.24 -8.76 5.55
N ILE A 84 -0.97 -9.18 5.20
CA ILE A 84 -2.09 -9.31 6.14
C ILE A 84 -2.61 -10.75 6.10
N PRO A 85 -3.22 -11.26 7.19
CA PRO A 85 -3.99 -12.49 7.14
C PRO A 85 -5.00 -12.48 6.00
N ASP A 86 -5.43 -13.66 5.56
CA ASP A 86 -6.51 -13.71 4.59
C ASP A 86 -7.80 -13.11 5.19
N ILE A 87 -8.60 -12.44 4.37
CA ILE A 87 -9.79 -11.71 4.80
C ILE A 87 -10.99 -12.01 3.90
N ASP A 88 -12.17 -12.05 4.50
CA ASP A 88 -13.45 -12.19 3.79
C ASP A 88 -13.99 -10.84 3.31
N GLU A 89 -13.83 -9.78 4.12
CA GLU A 89 -14.43 -8.47 3.86
C GLU A 89 -13.55 -7.29 4.31
N ILE A 90 -13.88 -6.10 3.78
CA ILE A 90 -13.34 -4.82 4.25
C ILE A 90 -14.49 -4.00 4.83
N CYS A 91 -14.60 -3.99 6.16
CA CYS A 91 -15.55 -3.13 6.85
C CYS A 91 -14.93 -1.75 7.12
N TYR A 92 -15.73 -0.69 7.01
CA TYR A 92 -15.33 0.67 7.36
C TYR A 92 -16.50 1.40 8.03
N GLY A 93 -16.18 2.28 8.98
CA GLY A 93 -17.17 3.05 9.73
C GLY A 93 -17.74 4.26 8.99
N ARG A 94 -18.58 5.03 9.69
CA ARG A 94 -18.95 6.39 9.28
C ARG A 94 -17.83 7.36 9.65
N ASP A 95 -17.63 8.40 8.85
CA ASP A 95 -16.68 9.49 9.10
C ASP A 95 -15.21 9.06 9.33
N VAL A 96 -14.77 8.02 8.62
CA VAL A 96 -13.43 7.38 8.78
C VAL A 96 -12.23 8.24 8.41
N GLY A 97 -12.44 9.48 7.93
CA GLY A 97 -11.36 10.42 7.60
C GLY A 97 -10.55 10.05 6.34
N TYR A 98 -10.99 9.05 5.58
CA TYR A 98 -10.49 8.71 4.25
C TYR A 98 -11.65 8.51 3.26
N VAL A 99 -11.32 8.58 1.97
CA VAL A 99 -12.27 8.35 0.88
C VAL A 99 -12.17 6.91 0.39
N ILE A 100 -13.28 6.38 -0.08
CA ILE A 100 -13.34 5.12 -0.81
C ILE A 100 -13.43 5.48 -2.30
N ARG A 101 -12.62 4.78 -3.10
CA ARG A 101 -12.59 4.92 -4.55
C ARG A 101 -12.80 3.57 -5.18
#